data_AF-A0A0R3PBX9-F1
#
_entry.id   AF-A0A0R3PBX9-F1
#
_cell.length_a   1.000
_cell.length_b   1.000
_cell.length_c   1.000
_cell.angle_alpha   90.00
_cell.angle_beta   90.00
_cell.angle_gamma   90.00
#
_symmetry.space_group_name_H-M   'P 1'
#
loop_
_entity.id
_entity.type
_entity.pdbx_description
1 polymer ?
#
loop_
_entity_poly.entity_id
_entity_poly.type
_entity_poly.pdbx_seq_one_letter_code
_entity_poly.pdbx_strand_id
1 'polypeptide(L)' 'MAEVSPSFTLNPGDVKMIHHLRSGGKLVVQKKKNGDVAYALSCPDGRKLFLEKTKELAVLSLTDSQGHSIKTLACEF' A
#
# COMPACT_ATOMS: atom_id res chain seq x y z
N MET A 1 17.75 -0.69 -8.67
CA MET A 1 16.94 -1.37 -7.65
C MET A 1 15.60 -0.64 -7.62
N ALA A 2 14.49 -1.31 -7.96
CA ALA A 2 13.20 -0.65 -8.10
C ALA A 2 12.59 -0.36 -6.71
N GLU A 3 12.29 0.90 -6.43
CA GLU A 3 11.45 1.29 -5.30
C GLU A 3 10.06 0.69 -5.52
N VAL A 4 9.73 -0.36 -4.78
CA VAL A 4 8.37 -0.93 -4.80
C VAL A 4 7.51 -0.06 -3.88
N SER A 5 7.16 1.13 -4.36
CA SER A 5 6.12 1.95 -3.75
C SER A 5 4.93 2.01 -4.71
N PRO A 6 3.73 1.59 -4.28
CA PRO A 6 2.51 1.85 -5.04
C PRO A 6 2.41 3.32 -5.39
N SER A 7 1.84 3.63 -6.56
CA SER A 7 1.57 5.02 -6.93
C SER A 7 0.44 5.57 -6.04
N PHE A 8 0.86 6.25 -4.96
CA PHE A 8 -0.02 6.91 -3.97
C PHE A 8 -0.46 8.32 -4.40
N THR A 9 -0.45 8.61 -5.70
CA THR A 9 -0.95 9.88 -6.22
C THR A 9 -2.45 9.99 -5.97
N LEU A 10 -2.85 11.07 -5.29
CA LEU A 10 -4.25 11.40 -5.06
C LEU A 10 -4.74 12.36 -6.15
N ASN A 11 -5.84 12.01 -6.77
CA ASN A 11 -6.56 12.83 -7.74
C ASN A 11 -7.84 13.41 -7.12
N PRO A 12 -8.41 14.47 -7.72
CA PRO A 12 -9.71 14.98 -7.31
C PRO A 12 -10.79 13.89 -7.31
N GLY A 13 -11.42 13.68 -6.15
CA GLY A 13 -12.44 12.64 -5.94
C GLY A 13 -11.91 11.34 -5.32
N ASP A 14 -10.59 11.19 -5.17
CA ASP A 14 -10.01 10.09 -4.39
C ASP A 14 -10.18 10.36 -2.89
N VAL A 15 -10.30 9.29 -2.11
CA VAL A 15 -10.46 9.35 -0.64
C VAL A 15 -9.24 8.72 0.02
N LYS A 16 -8.56 9.49 0.87
CA LYS A 16 -7.49 8.99 1.74
C LYS A 16 -7.95 8.94 3.20
N MET A 17 -7.80 7.78 3.81
CA MET A 17 -8.03 7.55 5.23
C MET A 17 -6.73 7.15 5.91
N ILE A 18 -6.48 7.68 7.11
CA ILE A 18 -5.30 7.36 7.91
C ILE A 18 -5.79 6.87 9.27
N HIS A 19 -5.38 5.66 9.64
CA HIS A 19 -5.67 5.05 10.92
C HIS A 19 -4.35 4.86 11.69
N HIS A 20 -4.26 5.46 12.87
CA HIS A 20 -3.17 5.21 13.80
C HIS A 20 -3.50 3.97 14.62
N LEU A 21 -2.63 2.97 14.57
CA LEU A 21 -2.83 1.71 15.28
C LEU A 21 -2.34 1.85 16.71
N ARG A 22 -3.03 1.21 17.66
CA ARG A 22 -2.65 1.23 19.09
C ARG A 22 -1.24 0.71 19.35
N SER A 23 -0.75 -0.19 18.49
CA SER A 23 0.61 -0.73 18.54
C SER A 23 1.70 0.24 18.08
N GLY A 24 1.35 1.47 17.66
CA GLY A 24 2.30 2.46 17.12
C GLY A 24 2.46 2.41 15.60
N GLY A 25 1.74 1.53 14.91
CA GLY A 25 1.71 1.45 13.46
C GLY A 25 0.76 2.46 12.81
N LYS A 26 0.78 2.52 11.47
CA LYS A 26 -0.11 3.40 10.69
C LYS A 26 -0.65 2.64 9.48
N LEU A 27 -1.97 2.62 9.32
CA LEU A 27 -2.63 2.14 8.10
C LEU A 27 -3.11 3.35 7.29
N VAL A 28 -2.67 3.44 6.05
CA VAL A 28 -3.19 4.38 5.06
C VAL A 28 -4.02 3.60 4.07
N VAL A 29 -5.26 4.04 3.84
CA VAL A 29 -6.15 3.49 2.82
C VAL A 29 -6.44 4.58 1.81
N GLN A 30 -6.26 4.29 0.53
CA GLN A 30 -6.64 5.16 -0.56
C GLN A 30 -7.68 4.45 -1.43
N LYS A 31 -8.86 5.04 -1.56
CA LYS A 31 -9.89 4.61 -2.50
C LYS A 31 -9.88 5.60 -3.66
N LYS A 32 -9.50 5.13 -4.85
CA LYS A 32 -9.48 5.95 -6.05
C LYS A 32 -10.88 6.02 -6.66
N LYS A 33 -11.21 7.14 -7.31
CA LYS A 33 -12.52 7.38 -7.94
C LYS A 33 -12.85 6.34 -9.02
N ASN A 34 -11.84 5.80 -9.68
CA ASN A 34 -11.99 4.77 -10.72
C ASN A 34 -12.32 3.36 -10.16
N GLY A 35 -12.36 3.20 -8.83
CA GLY A 35 -12.64 1.95 -8.13
C GLY A 35 -11.39 1.21 -7.64
N ASP A 36 -10.19 1.67 -7.99
CA ASP A 36 -8.95 1.07 -7.48
C ASP A 36 -8.77 1.37 -5.99
N VAL A 37 -8.11 0.47 -5.28
CA VAL A 37 -7.87 0.62 -3.84
C VAL A 37 -6.42 0.29 -3.52
N ALA A 38 -5.77 1.15 -2.75
CA ALA A 38 -4.44 0.93 -2.22
C ALA A 38 -4.43 0.97 -0.68
N TYR A 39 -3.69 0.07 -0.06
CA TYR A 39 -3.43 0.01 1.37
C TYR A 39 -1.93 0.08 1.62
N ALA A 40 -1.52 0.86 2.61
CA ALA A 40 -0.17 0.87 3.13
C ALA A 40 -0.20 0.73 4.65
N LEU A 41 0.27 -0.40 5.16
CA LEU A 41 0.46 -0.63 6.57
C LEU A 41 1.94 -0.42 6.90
N SER A 42 2.23 0.59 7.71
CA SER A 42 3.53 0.76 8.36
C SER A 42 3.49 0.09 9.73
N CYS A 43 4.33 -0.92 9.91
CA CYS A 43 4.52 -1.61 11.17
C CYS A 43 5.44 -0.83 12.11
N PRO A 44 5.31 -0.98 13.44
CA PRO A 44 6.18 -0.31 14.40
C PRO A 44 7.67 -0.65 14.26
N ASP A 45 7.98 -1.83 13.72
CA ASP A 45 9.35 -2.29 13.45
C ASP A 45 9.95 -1.73 12.15
N GLY A 46 9.27 -0.78 11.51
CA GLY A 46 9.70 -0.11 10.29
C GLY A 46 9.33 -0.84 9.00
N ARG A 47 8.89 -2.11 9.05
CA ARG A 47 8.43 -2.84 7.86
C ARG A 47 7.16 -2.23 7.29
N LYS A 48 6.96 -2.38 5.98
CA LYS A 48 5.73 -1.91 5.31
C LYS A 48 5.10 -3.04 4.51
N LEU A 49 3.78 -3.12 4.59
CA LEU A 49 2.96 -3.96 3.74
C LEU A 49 2.14 -3.05 2.82
N PHE A 50 2.19 -3.34 1.53
CA PHE A 50 1.45 -2.64 0.49
C PHE A 50 0.51 -3.59 -0.21
N LEU A 51 -0.76 -3.20 -0.34
CA LEU A 51 -1.73 -3.90 -1.17
C LEU A 51 -2.28 -2.90 -2.18
N GLU A 52 -2.13 -3.18 -3.47
CA GLU A 52 -2.78 -2.43 -4.54
C GLU A 52 -3.72 -3.38 -5.28
N LYS A 53 -4.98 -2.98 -5.39
CA LYS A 53 -5.98 -3.72 -6.16
C LYS A 53 -6.57 -2.77 -7.19
N THR A 54 -6.45 -3.15 -8.46
CA THR A 54 -7.14 -2.53 -9.59
C THR A 54 -8.22 -3.46 -10.12
N LYS A 55 -8.80 -3.11 -11.27
CA LYS A 55 -9.70 -3.99 -12.02
C LYS A 55 -8.98 -5.20 -12.64
N GLU A 56 -7.70 -5.04 -12.98
CA GLU A 56 -6.93 -6.01 -13.79
C GLU A 56 -5.90 -6.77 -12.95
N LEU A 57 -5.46 -6.19 -11.82
CA LEU A 57 -4.34 -6.71 -11.05
C LEU A 57 -4.59 -6.57 -9.53
N ALA A 58 -4.02 -7.49 -8.76
CA ALA A 58 -3.78 -7.32 -7.34
C ALA A 58 -2.31 -7.58 -7.01
N VAL A 59 -1.68 -6.66 -6.27
CA VAL A 59 -0.28 -6.75 -5.84
C VAL A 59 -0.19 -6.61 -4.33
N LEU A 60 0.46 -7.56 -3.67
CA LEU A 60 0.84 -7.50 -2.26
C LEU A 60 2.37 -7.47 -2.14
N SER A 61 2.92 -6.43 -1.54
CA SER A 61 4.37 -6.26 -1.34
C SER A 61 4.71 -6.07 0.14
N LEU A 62 5.79 -6.69 0.58
CA LEU A 62 6.36 -6.56 1.92
C LEU A 62 7.79 -5.99 1.81
N THR A 63 8.09 -4.97 2.61
CA THR A 63 9.45 -4.42 2.73
C THR A 63 10.08 -4.73 4.08
N ASP A 64 11.41 -4.70 4.11
CA ASP A 64 12.16 -4.58 5.36
C ASP A 64 12.03 -3.16 5.95
N SER A 65 12.72 -2.91 7.06
CA SER A 65 12.72 -1.61 7.75
C SER A 65 13.50 -0.51 7.01
N GLN A 66 14.34 -0.89 6.04
CA GLN A 66 15.10 0.04 5.18
C GLN A 66 14.34 0.37 3.89
N GLY A 67 13.19 -0.28 3.65
CA GLY A 67 12.37 -0.11 2.45
C GLY A 67 12.76 -1.04 1.30
N HIS A 68 13.65 -2.01 1.50
CA HIS A 68 13.94 -3.01 0.49
C HIS A 68 12.81 -4.02 0.38
N SER A 69 12.45 -4.40 -0.85
CA SER A 69 11.44 -5.44 -1.07
C SER A 69 11.95 -6.80 -0.55
N ILE A 70 11.17 -7.40 0.35
CA ILE A 70 11.38 -8.78 0.82
C ILE A 70 10.65 -9.74 -0.11
N LYS A 71 9.38 -9.43 -0.43
CA LYS A 71 8.52 -10.29 -1.23
C LYS A 71 7.41 -9.49 -1.89
N THR A 72 7.11 -9.86 -3.14
CA THR A 72 5.96 -9.36 -3.89
C THR A 72 5.17 -10.55 -4.43
N LEU A 73 3.85 -10.49 -4.28
CA LEU A 73 2.89 -11.39 -4.89
C LEU A 73 2.01 -10.56 -5.82
N ALA A 74 1.93 -10.96 -7.09
CA ALA A 74 1.10 -10.31 -8.09
C ALA A 74 0.16 -11.34 -8.72
N CYS A 75 -1.09 -10.94 -8.96
CA CYS A 75 -2.11 -11.75 -9.61
C CYS A 75 -2.87 -10.88 -10.60
N GLU A 76 -2.93 -11.33 -11.85
CA GLU A 76 -3.75 -10.74 -12.91
C GLU A 76 -5.11 -11.46 -12.97
N PHE A 77 -6.15 -10.76 -13.45
CA PHE A 77 -7.53 -11.27 -13.53
C PHE A 77 -8.06 -11.27 -14.96
#